data_AF-A0A2V6ARW0-F1
#
_entry.id   AF-A0A2V6ARW0-F1
#
_cell.length_a   1.000
_cell.length_b   1.000
_cell.length_c   1.000
_cell.angle_alpha   90.00
_cell.angle_beta   90.00
_cell.angle_gamma   90.00
#
_symmetry.space_group_name_H-M   'P 1'
#
loop_
_entity.id
_entity.type
_entity.pdbx_description
1 polymer ?
#
loop_
_entity_poly.entity_id
_entity_poly.type
_entity_poly.pdbx_seq_one_letter_code
_entity_poly.pdbx_strand_id
1 'polypeptide(L)' 'TLEDAETGDQIEINAADSKVRAQFAQLAQSQLTETMRVLRQNRIDRIDLRTGDDYLPALRSFFKQRERRLMVR' A
#
# COMPACT_ATOMS: atom_id res chain seq x y z
N THR A 1 -12.43 -18.45 9.50
CA THR A 1 -13.59 -17.56 9.35
C THR A 1 -13.11 -16.13 9.40
N LEU A 2 -13.71 -15.23 8.61
CA LEU A 2 -13.53 -13.79 8.71
C LEU A 2 -14.77 -13.25 9.43
N GLU A 3 -14.57 -12.43 10.44
CA GLU A 3 -15.66 -11.80 11.19
C GLU A 3 -15.65 -10.30 10.87
N ASP A 4 -16.81 -9.77 10.50
CA ASP A 4 -16.98 -8.34 10.32
C ASP A 4 -16.97 -7.64 11.69
N ALA A 5 -16.01 -6.75 11.90
CA ALA A 5 -15.83 -6.01 13.15
C ALA A 5 -16.94 -4.98 13.42
N GLU A 6 -17.77 -4.63 12.43
CA GLU A 6 -18.85 -3.65 12.56
C GLU A 6 -20.21 -4.30 12.89
N THR A 7 -20.46 -5.52 12.40
CA THR A 7 -21.76 -6.22 12.55
C THR A 7 -21.71 -7.51 13.37
N GLY A 8 -20.54 -8.14 13.48
CA GLY A 8 -20.38 -9.48 14.07
C GLY A 8 -20.72 -10.64 13.13
N ASP A 9 -21.03 -10.35 11.86
CA ASP A 9 -21.33 -11.39 10.87
C ASP A 9 -20.07 -12.21 10.53
N GLN A 10 -20.21 -13.53 10.54
CA GLN A 10 -19.12 -14.45 10.24
C GLN A 10 -19.23 -15.00 8.81
N ILE A 11 -18.20 -14.75 8.01
CA ILE A 11 -18.09 -15.24 6.64
C ILE A 11 -16.94 -16.24 6.57
N GLU A 12 -17.19 -17.42 6.02
CA GLU A 12 -16.12 -18.37 5.76
C GLU A 12 -15.44 -18.06 4.43
N ILE A 13 -14.13 -17.78 4.48
CA ILE A 13 -13.31 -17.49 3.30
C ILE A 13 -12.26 -18.59 3.15
N ASN A 14 -12.31 -19.30 2.04
CA ASN A 14 -11.26 -20.25 1.67
C ASN A 14 -10.04 -19.50 1.10
N ALA A 15 -9.10 -19.10 1.96
CA ALA A 15 -7.85 -18.46 1.54
C ALA A 15 -6.89 -19.39 0.78
N ALA A 16 -7.13 -20.71 0.80
CA ALA A 16 -6.37 -21.69 0.05
C ALA A 16 -6.85 -21.82 -1.42
N ASP A 17 -8.00 -21.26 -1.77
CA ASP A 17 -8.48 -21.22 -3.15
C ASP A 17 -7.62 -20.25 -4.00
N SER A 18 -7.03 -20.76 -5.10
CA SER A 18 -6.21 -19.97 -6.01
C SER A 18 -6.98 -18.83 -6.70
N LYS A 19 -8.27 -19.02 -6.98
CA LYS A 19 -9.13 -18.00 -7.59
C LYS A 19 -9.38 -16.86 -6.61
N VAL A 20 -9.66 -17.19 -5.35
CA VAL A 20 -9.83 -16.20 -4.27
C VAL A 20 -8.54 -15.39 -4.09
N ARG A 21 -7.38 -16.06 -4.03
CA ARG A 21 -6.07 -15.36 -3.93
C ARG A 21 -5.81 -14.44 -5.12
N ALA A 22 -6.08 -14.90 -6.34
CA ALA A 22 -5.86 -14.10 -7.55
C ALA A 22 -6.75 -12.84 -7.57
N GLN A 23 -8.03 -13.00 -7.24
CA GLN A 23 -8.98 -11.88 -7.16
C GLN A 23 -8.58 -10.88 -6.08
N PHE A 24 -8.20 -11.37 -4.89
CA PHE A 24 -7.72 -10.52 -3.81
C PHE A 24 -6.47 -9.74 -4.22
N ALA A 25 -5.49 -10.40 -4.84
CA ALA A 25 -4.26 -9.75 -5.30
C ALA A 25 -4.55 -8.65 -6.35
N GLN A 26 -5.47 -8.91 -7.28
CA GLN A 26 -5.89 -7.92 -8.27
C GLN A 26 -6.57 -6.71 -7.62
N LEU A 27 -7.46 -6.95 -6.64
CA LEU A 27 -8.14 -5.88 -5.91
C LEU A 27 -7.15 -5.05 -5.08
N ALA A 28 -6.23 -5.71 -4.37
CA ALA A 28 -5.19 -5.05 -3.59
C ALA A 28 -4.27 -4.19 -4.48
N GLN A 29 -3.88 -4.71 -5.65
CA GLN A 29 -3.06 -3.97 -6.61
C GLN A 29 -3.82 -2.76 -7.20
N SER A 30 -5.11 -2.91 -7.49
CA SER A 30 -5.95 -1.81 -7.97
C SER A 30 -6.08 -0.69 -6.94
N GLN A 31 -6.35 -1.05 -5.68
CA GLN A 31 -6.42 -0.09 -4.57
C GLN A 31 -5.09 0.64 -4.38
N LEU A 32 -3.97 -0.10 -4.38
CA LEU A 32 -2.63 0.48 -4.24
C LEU A 32 -2.35 1.49 -5.37
N THR A 33 -2.60 1.12 -6.63
CA THR A 33 -2.41 2.00 -7.79
C THR A 33 -3.24 3.28 -7.66
N GLU A 34 -4.49 3.16 -7.19
CA GLU A 34 -5.38 4.29 -7.00
C GLU A 34 -4.90 5.22 -5.88
N THR A 35 -4.48 4.68 -4.74
CA THR A 35 -3.84 5.46 -3.66
C THR A 35 -2.61 6.22 -4.18
N MET A 36 -1.72 5.55 -4.93
CA MET A 36 -0.55 6.20 -5.51
C MET A 36 -0.92 7.33 -6.46
N ARG A 37 -1.97 7.15 -7.27
CA ARG A 37 -2.48 8.16 -8.19
C ARG A 37 -2.94 9.40 -7.43
N VAL A 38 -3.75 9.23 -6.38
CA VAL A 38 -4.30 10.32 -5.56
C VAL A 38 -3.19 11.09 -4.84
N LEU A 39 -2.24 10.39 -4.20
CA LEU A 39 -1.12 11.03 -3.51
C LEU A 39 -0.27 11.87 -4.47
N ARG A 40 0.02 11.33 -5.66
CA ARG A 40 0.79 12.04 -6.69
C ARG A 40 0.09 13.29 -7.18
N GLN A 41 -1.22 13.24 -7.42
CA GLN A 41 -2.01 14.40 -7.85
C GLN A 41 -1.98 15.53 -6.82
N ASN A 42 -1.97 15.18 -5.53
CA ASN A 42 -1.91 16.14 -4.44
C ASN A 42 -0.48 16.56 -4.05
N ARG A 43 0.54 16.14 -4.81
CA ARG A 43 1.97 16.38 -4.52
C ARG A 43 2.36 15.93 -3.11
N ILE A 44 1.73 14.86 -2.61
CA ILE A 44 2.06 14.24 -1.34
C ILE A 44 3.20 13.25 -1.58
N ASP A 45 4.30 13.45 -0.87
CA ASP A 45 5.44 12.57 -0.92
C ASP A 45 5.10 11.21 -0.29
N ARG A 46 5.53 10.12 -0.93
CA ARG A 46 5.34 8.75 -0.44
C ARG A 46 6.62 7.94 -0.47
N ILE A 47 6.70 6.92 0.38
CA ILE A 47 7.76 5.92 0.41
C ILE A 47 7.11 4.54 0.39
N ASP A 48 7.56 3.68 -0.53
CA ASP A 48 7.11 2.30 -0.58
C ASP A 48 8.08 1.44 0.24
N LEU A 49 7.54 0.72 1.22
CA LEU A 49 8.29 -0.17 2.11
C LEU A 49 7.68 -1.56 2.08
N ARG A 50 8.53 -2.57 2.28
CA ARG A 50 8.10 -3.96 2.33
C ARG A 50 8.76 -4.65 3.52
N THR A 51 7.97 -5.44 4.23
CA THR A 51 8.47 -6.22 5.37
C THR A 51 9.55 -7.18 4.90
N GLY A 52 10.68 -7.18 5.61
CA GLY A 52 11.84 -8.02 5.30
C GLY A 52 12.89 -7.34 4.43
N ASP A 53 12.58 -6.21 3.80
CA ASP A 53 13.55 -5.41 3.06
C ASP A 53 14.21 -4.38 3.99
N ASP A 54 15.49 -4.04 3.73
CA ASP A 54 16.17 -2.97 4.46
C ASP A 54 15.53 -1.61 4.09
N TYR A 55 14.89 -0.99 5.08
CA TYR A 55 14.17 0.28 4.93
C TYR A 55 15.09 1.51 4.98
N LEU A 56 16.32 1.38 5.52
CA LEU A 56 17.22 2.52 5.71
C LEU A 56 17.64 3.19 4.39
N PRO A 57 18.01 2.46 3.32
CA PRO A 57 18.29 3.05 2.01
C PRO A 57 17.08 3.79 1.43
N ALA A 58 15.88 3.23 1.57
CA ALA A 58 14.64 3.82 1.08
C ALA A 58 14.35 5.15 1.78
N LEU A 59 14.46 5.20 3.12
CA LEU A 59 14.28 6.42 3.90
C LEU A 59 15.30 7.49 3.54
N ARG A 60 16.59 7.14 3.43
CA ARG A 60 17.64 8.09 3.04
C ARG A 60 17.37 8.72 1.68
N SER A 61 17.00 7.92 0.68
CA SER A 61 16.67 8.40 -0.66
C SER A 61 15.44 9.33 -0.62
N PHE A 62 14.41 8.94 0.14
CA PHE A 62 13.19 9.72 0.30
C PHE A 62 13.46 11.13 0.86
N PHE A 63 14.19 11.22 1.98
CA PHE A 63 14.49 12.50 2.61
C PHE A 63 15.40 13.38 1.73
N LYS A 64 16.40 12.79 1.06
CA LYS A 64 17.26 13.53 0.12
C LYS A 64 16.47 14.14 -1.04
N GLN A 65 15.50 13.40 -1.59
CA GLN A 65 14.62 13.93 -2.64
C GLN A 65 13.69 15.02 -2.12
N ARG A 66 13.16 14.85 -0.90
CA ARG A 66 12.32 15.85 -0.25
C ARG A 66 13.07 17.16 0.02
N GLU A 67 14.28 17.07 0.54
CA GLU A 67 15.17 18.22 0.77
C GLU A 67 15.42 18.99 -0.54
N ARG A 68 15.75 18.29 -1.63
CA ARG A 68 15.92 18.90 -2.95
C ARG A 68 14.68 19.66 -3.43
N ARG A 69 13.48 19.11 -3.22
CA ARG A 69 12.22 19.79 -3.58
C ARG A 69 11.97 21.03 -2.73
N LEU A 70 12.40 21.03 -1.47
CA LEU A 70 12.27 22.18 -0.57
C LEU A 70 13.29 23.29 -0.89
N MET A 71 14.49 22.94 -1.36
CA MET A 71 15.52 23.92 -1.76
C MET A 71 15.23 24.60 -3.12
N VAL A 72 14.46 23.97 -3.99
CA VAL A 72 14.08 24.53 -5.31
C VAL A 72 12.81 25.40 -5.24
N ARG A 73 12.12 25.40 -4.10
CA ARG A 73 11.01 26.31 -3.80
C ARG A 73 11.53 27.60 -3.16
#